data_AF-A0A2V9SAE0-F1
#
_entry.id   AF-A0A2V9SAE0-F1
#
_cell.length_a   1.000
_cell.length_b   1.000
_cell.length_c   1.000
_cell.angle_alpha   90.00
_cell.angle_beta   90.00
_cell.angle_gamma   90.00
#
_symmetry.space_group_name_H-M   'P 1'
#
loop_
_entity.id
_entity.type
_entity.pdbx_description
1 polymer ?
#
loop_
_entity_poly.entity_id
_entity_poly.type
_entity_poly.pdbx_seq_one_letter_code
_entity_poly.pdbx_strand_id
1 'polypeptide(L)'
;MVMVRKRLVLSLILLIAAYLGGLIPPYMKARRLEEQVSAGARQLQSCQFNEQLSRLRDDAALMYLAVSRKNYGIAAEHAKQLFDQAQQVSNTTQNQAVRSTLQEILASRDEVTADLSKGDAAVVGLTQSLLQKVQAVRQ
;
A
#
# COMPACT_ATOMS: atom_id res chain seq x y z
N MET A 1 -16.36 -67.52 24.13
CA MET A 1 -16.37 -66.48 23.07
C MET A 1 -16.83 -65.08 23.51
N VAL A 2 -17.10 -64.79 24.80
CA VAL A 2 -17.62 -63.47 25.24
C VAL A 2 -16.51 -62.42 25.48
N MET A 3 -15.28 -62.86 25.81
CA MET A 3 -14.18 -61.96 26.18
C MET A 3 -13.57 -61.21 24.99
N VAL A 4 -13.56 -61.83 23.80
CA VAL A 4 -13.06 -61.22 22.55
C VAL A 4 -13.99 -60.11 22.06
N ARG A 5 -15.32 -60.29 22.22
CA ARG A 5 -16.33 -59.29 21.85
C ARG A 5 -16.21 -58.00 22.68
N LYS A 6 -15.98 -58.12 23.99
CA LYS A 6 -15.80 -56.93 24.86
C LYS A 6 -14.54 -56.14 24.52
N ARG A 7 -13.43 -56.82 24.21
CA ARG A 7 -12.18 -56.18 23.76
C ARG A 7 -12.34 -55.48 22.41
N LEU A 8 -13.07 -56.10 21.47
CA LEU A 8 -13.40 -55.49 20.18
C LEU A 8 -14.24 -54.22 20.33
N VAL A 9 -15.28 -54.25 21.17
CA VAL A 9 -16.11 -53.06 21.43
C VAL A 9 -15.30 -51.95 22.09
N LEU A 10 -14.44 -52.27 23.07
CA LEU A 10 -13.56 -51.28 23.69
C LEU A 10 -12.60 -50.65 22.69
N SER A 11 -12.02 -51.48 21.80
CA SER A 11 -11.07 -51.00 20.79
C SER A 11 -11.75 -50.13 19.73
N LEU A 12 -13.01 -50.42 19.39
CA LEU A 12 -13.79 -49.62 18.46
C LEU A 12 -14.15 -48.26 19.07
N ILE A 13 -14.53 -48.22 20.35
CA ILE A 13 -14.81 -46.97 21.07
C ILE A 13 -13.55 -46.11 21.18
N LEU A 14 -12.39 -46.72 21.45
CA LEU A 14 -11.11 -46.01 21.52
C LEU A 14 -10.72 -45.40 20.17
N LEU A 15 -10.99 -46.11 19.07
CA LEU A 15 -10.71 -45.66 17.72
C LEU A 15 -11.62 -44.48 17.32
N ILE A 16 -12.90 -44.53 17.69
CA ILE A 16 -13.84 -43.42 17.52
C ILE A 16 -13.41 -42.22 18.37
N ALA A 17 -13.01 -42.41 19.62
CA ALA A 17 -12.54 -41.33 20.49
C ALA A 17 -11.25 -40.67 19.97
N ALA A 18 -10.30 -41.45 19.45
CA ALA A 18 -9.10 -40.94 18.81
C ALA A 18 -9.41 -40.19 17.49
N TYR A 19 -10.38 -40.68 16.72
CA TYR A 19 -10.84 -40.05 15.49
C TYR A 19 -11.53 -38.70 15.76
N LEU A 20 -12.39 -38.61 16.78
CA LEU A 20 -13.01 -37.35 17.18
C LEU A 20 -12.02 -36.39 17.88
N GLY A 21 -11.11 -36.91 18.71
CA GLY A 21 -10.08 -36.10 19.39
C GLY A 21 -9.03 -35.54 18.44
N GLY A 22 -8.71 -36.28 17.36
CA GLY A 22 -7.82 -35.83 16.29
C GLY A 22 -8.40 -34.74 15.39
N LEU A 23 -9.72 -34.48 15.47
CA LEU A 23 -10.42 -33.52 14.63
C LEU A 23 -10.59 -32.13 15.26
N ILE A 24 -10.26 -31.94 16.54
CA ILE A 24 -10.32 -30.63 17.23
C ILE A 24 -9.10 -29.71 16.95
N PRO A 25 -7.84 -30.19 16.87
CA PRO A 25 -6.70 -29.29 16.71
C PRO A 25 -6.65 -28.46 15.41
N PRO A 26 -7.15 -28.91 14.23
CA PRO A 26 -7.03 -28.11 13.02
C PRO A 26 -7.99 -26.91 12.96
N TYR A 27 -9.12 -26.92 13.67
CA TYR A 27 -10.08 -25.79 13.63
C TYR A 27 -9.62 -24.55 14.39
N MET A 28 -8.75 -24.71 15.41
CA MET A 28 -8.20 -23.56 16.14
C MET A 28 -6.98 -22.92 15.45
N LYS A 29 -6.29 -23.66 14.58
CA LYS A 29 -5.11 -23.16 13.85
C LYS A 29 -5.47 -22.30 12.64
N ALA A 30 -6.61 -22.55 12.00
CA ALA A 30 -7.05 -21.76 10.84
C ALA A 30 -7.31 -20.29 11.20
N ARG A 31 -8.00 -20.01 12.32
CA ARG A 31 -8.30 -18.63 12.75
C ARG A 31 -7.07 -17.84 13.22
N ARG A 32 -6.12 -18.48 13.92
CA ARG A 32 -4.89 -17.80 14.37
C ARG A 32 -3.86 -17.60 13.26
N LEU A 33 -3.91 -18.38 12.18
CA LEU A 33 -3.09 -18.13 10.98
C LEU A 33 -3.65 -16.97 10.16
N GLU A 34 -4.98 -16.88 10.00
CA GLU A 34 -5.62 -15.74 9.33
C GLU A 34 -5.39 -14.42 10.07
N GLU A 35 -5.45 -14.38 11.40
CA GLU A 35 -5.16 -13.16 12.18
C GLU A 35 -3.71 -12.70 12.04
N GLN A 36 -2.74 -13.62 11.99
CA GLN A 36 -1.33 -13.25 11.83
C GLN A 36 -0.98 -12.86 10.38
N VAL A 37 -1.58 -13.52 9.39
CA VAL A 37 -1.43 -13.14 7.98
C VAL A 37 -2.11 -11.81 7.70
N SER A 38 -3.28 -11.53 8.29
CA SER A 38 -3.97 -10.26 8.12
C SER A 38 -3.32 -9.11 8.90
N ALA A 39 -2.75 -9.34 10.09
CA ALA A 39 -1.96 -8.35 10.81
C ALA A 39 -0.64 -8.03 10.09
N GLY A 40 0.07 -9.05 9.59
CA GLY A 40 1.28 -8.89 8.79
C GLY A 40 1.01 -8.20 7.44
N ALA A 41 -0.08 -8.57 6.76
CA ALA A 41 -0.51 -7.92 5.52
C ALA A 41 -0.90 -6.46 5.75
N ARG A 42 -1.60 -6.13 6.84
CA ARG A 42 -1.91 -4.75 7.22
C ARG A 42 -0.65 -3.93 7.50
N GLN A 43 0.32 -4.49 8.23
CA GLN A 43 1.59 -3.79 8.46
C GLN A 43 2.39 -3.58 7.17
N LEU A 44 2.47 -4.60 6.30
CA LEU A 44 3.11 -4.47 4.99
C LEU A 44 2.42 -3.43 4.12
N GLN A 45 1.08 -3.43 4.07
CA GLN A 45 0.30 -2.48 3.30
C GLN A 45 0.47 -1.05 3.84
N SER A 46 0.54 -0.87 5.16
CA SER A 46 0.80 0.43 5.79
C SER A 46 2.23 0.92 5.50
N CYS A 47 3.20 0.02 5.53
CA CYS A 47 4.60 0.33 5.27
C CYS A 47 4.81 0.70 3.78
N GLN A 48 4.22 -0.06 2.86
CA GLN A 48 4.22 0.25 1.42
C GLN A 48 3.52 1.58 1.13
N PHE A 49 2.41 1.88 1.80
CA PHE A 49 1.72 3.16 1.65
C PHE A 49 2.59 4.33 2.12
N ASN A 50 3.28 4.19 3.25
CA ASN A 50 4.21 5.21 3.75
C ASN A 50 5.44 5.36 2.85
N GLU A 51 5.98 4.27 2.31
CA GLU A 51 7.08 4.33 1.33
C GLU A 51 6.66 5.04 0.05
N GLN A 52 5.46 4.74 -0.48
CA GLN A 52 4.92 5.41 -1.66
C GLN A 52 4.73 6.92 -1.42
N LEU A 53 4.25 7.30 -0.24
CA LEU A 53 4.14 8.71 0.16
C LEU A 53 5.50 9.40 0.32
N SER A 54 6.50 8.70 0.86
CA SER A 54 7.86 9.24 0.95
C SER A 54 8.44 9.48 -0.42
N ARG A 55 8.34 8.49 -1.33
CA ARG A 55 8.81 8.61 -2.72
C ARG A 55 8.12 9.74 -3.46
N LEU A 56 6.80 9.89 -3.29
CA LEU A 56 6.04 10.99 -3.86
C LEU A 56 6.62 12.35 -3.44
N ARG A 57 6.99 12.47 -2.16
CA ARG A 57 7.55 13.70 -1.60
C ARG A 57 8.99 13.94 -2.06
N ASP A 58 9.78 12.88 -2.19
CA ASP A 58 11.15 12.95 -2.68
C ASP A 58 11.18 13.33 -4.16
N ASP A 59 10.32 12.75 -4.99
CA ASP A 59 10.18 13.10 -6.41
C ASP A 59 9.67 14.54 -6.60
N ALA A 60 8.75 15.02 -5.76
CA ALA A 60 8.34 16.42 -5.77
C ALA A 60 9.52 17.37 -5.46
N ALA A 61 10.36 17.01 -4.49
CA ALA A 61 11.52 17.81 -4.10
C ALA A 61 12.61 17.79 -5.19
N LEU A 62 12.87 16.62 -5.79
CA LEU A 62 13.81 16.46 -6.89
C LEU A 62 13.35 17.18 -8.15
N MET A 63 12.05 17.13 -8.48
CA MET A 63 11.45 17.91 -9.55
C MET A 63 11.69 19.42 -9.33
N TYR A 64 11.35 19.94 -8.14
CA TYR A 64 11.57 21.36 -7.81
C TYR A 64 13.05 21.76 -7.91
N LEU A 65 13.97 20.90 -7.44
CA LEU A 65 15.40 21.13 -7.55
C LEU A 65 15.87 21.14 -9.02
N ALA A 66 15.39 20.20 -9.83
CA ALA A 66 15.72 20.10 -11.24
C ALA A 66 15.21 21.32 -12.03
N VAL A 67 13.97 21.76 -11.77
CA VAL A 67 13.39 23.00 -12.31
C VAL A 67 14.21 24.23 -11.90
N SER A 68 14.59 24.32 -10.62
CA SER A 68 15.43 25.43 -10.11
C SER A 68 16.81 25.47 -10.78
N ARG A 69 17.33 24.30 -11.18
CA ARG A 69 18.58 24.17 -11.96
C ARG A 69 18.38 24.30 -13.47
N LYS A 70 17.17 24.67 -13.93
CA LYS A 70 16.78 24.75 -15.35
C LYS A 70 16.97 23.43 -16.13
N ASN A 71 16.97 22.31 -15.42
CA ASN A 71 17.06 20.98 -16.01
C ASN A 71 15.66 20.40 -16.19
N TYR A 72 14.94 20.93 -17.20
CA TYR A 72 13.54 20.59 -17.43
C TYR A 72 13.32 19.15 -17.92
N GLY A 73 14.32 18.54 -18.55
CA GLY A 73 14.26 17.13 -18.96
C GLY A 73 14.26 16.18 -17.75
N ILE A 74 15.16 16.41 -16.78
CA ILE A 74 15.17 15.65 -15.52
C ILE A 74 13.94 15.98 -14.67
N ALA A 75 13.50 17.24 -14.67
CA ALA A 75 12.27 17.62 -13.98
C ALA A 75 11.03 16.92 -14.56
N ALA A 76 10.93 16.75 -15.88
CA ALA A 76 9.84 16.03 -16.53
C ALA A 76 9.80 14.54 -16.14
N GLU A 77 10.97 13.90 -15.98
CA GLU A 77 11.06 12.53 -15.49
C GLU A 77 10.54 12.40 -14.05
N HIS A 78 10.98 13.28 -13.15
CA HIS A 78 10.48 13.30 -11.77
C HIS A 78 9.00 13.68 -11.68
N ALA A 79 8.52 14.59 -12.55
CA ALA A 79 7.11 14.95 -12.63
C ALA A 79 6.26 13.73 -13.01
N LYS A 80 6.68 12.96 -14.01
CA LYS A 80 5.99 11.73 -14.41
C LYS A 80 5.92 10.73 -13.26
N GLN A 81 7.05 10.46 -12.59
CA GLN A 81 7.11 9.55 -11.45
C GLN A 81 6.22 10.02 -10.29
N LEU A 82 6.21 11.32 -9.99
CA LEU A 82 5.32 11.95 -9.03
C LEU A 82 3.84 11.68 -9.36
N PHE A 83 3.41 11.97 -10.60
CA PHE A 83 1.99 11.84 -10.96
C PHE A 83 1.54 10.37 -11.04
N ASP A 84 2.39 9.47 -11.53
CA ASP A 84 2.10 8.03 -11.55
C ASP A 84 1.89 7.50 -10.11
N GLN A 85 2.76 7.90 -9.18
CA GLN A 85 2.63 7.54 -7.77
C GLN A 85 1.39 8.19 -7.13
N ALA A 86 1.11 9.47 -7.42
CA ALA A 86 -0.06 10.16 -6.88
C ALA A 86 -1.36 9.47 -7.31
N GLN A 87 -1.43 8.99 -8.56
CA GLN A 87 -2.57 8.21 -9.07
C GLN A 87 -2.71 6.87 -8.36
N GLN A 88 -1.59 6.16 -8.16
CA GLN A 88 -1.60 4.88 -7.44
C GLN A 88 -2.07 5.05 -5.98
N VAL A 89 -1.55 6.06 -5.27
CA VAL A 89 -1.91 6.35 -3.87
C VAL A 89 -3.38 6.81 -3.78
N SER A 90 -3.85 7.64 -4.72
CA SER A 90 -5.24 8.10 -4.76
C SER A 90 -6.25 6.94 -4.95
N ASN A 91 -5.86 5.94 -5.75
CA ASN A 91 -6.70 4.76 -5.99
C ASN A 91 -6.70 3.75 -4.83
N THR A 92 -5.64 3.75 -4.00
CA THR A 92 -5.48 2.77 -2.91
C THR A 92 -5.80 3.33 -1.52
N THR A 93 -5.77 4.65 -1.33
CA THR A 93 -6.08 5.29 -0.05
C THR A 93 -7.57 5.20 0.30
N GLN A 94 -7.86 4.89 1.55
CA GLN A 94 -9.22 4.95 2.12
C GLN A 94 -9.52 6.32 2.76
N ASN A 95 -8.53 7.19 2.90
CA ASN A 95 -8.69 8.51 3.49
C ASN A 95 -9.16 9.51 2.41
N GLN A 96 -10.41 9.98 2.56
CA GLN A 96 -11.05 10.90 1.61
C GLN A 96 -10.31 12.25 1.47
N ALA A 97 -9.73 12.77 2.56
CA ALA A 97 -8.98 14.02 2.51
C ALA A 97 -7.69 13.85 1.69
N VAL A 98 -6.95 12.77 1.93
CA VAL A 98 -5.74 12.42 1.17
C VAL A 98 -6.07 12.20 -0.31
N ARG A 99 -7.17 11.51 -0.61
CA ARG A 99 -7.64 11.29 -1.99
C ARG A 99 -7.94 12.60 -2.70
N SER A 100 -8.64 13.53 -2.05
CA SER A 100 -8.98 14.84 -2.60
C SER A 100 -7.72 15.65 -2.93
N THR A 101 -6.76 15.73 -2.00
CA THR A 101 -5.50 16.44 -2.23
C THR A 101 -4.69 15.82 -3.37
N LEU A 102 -4.63 14.48 -3.46
CA LEU A 102 -3.97 13.79 -4.56
C LEU A 102 -4.66 14.04 -5.92
N GLN A 103 -5.98 14.15 -5.94
CA GLN A 103 -6.73 14.49 -7.16
C GLN A 103 -6.45 15.93 -7.61
N GLU A 104 -6.34 16.88 -6.68
CA GLU A 104 -5.91 18.25 -7.01
C GLU A 104 -4.49 18.28 -7.57
N ILE A 105 -3.57 17.49 -7.00
CA ILE A 105 -2.21 17.32 -7.52
C ILE A 105 -2.26 16.77 -8.95
N LEU A 106 -3.04 15.71 -9.18
CA LEU A 106 -3.18 15.10 -10.50
C LEU A 106 -3.82 16.04 -11.54
N ALA A 107 -4.71 16.95 -11.12
CA ALA A 107 -5.31 17.95 -12.02
C ALA A 107 -4.26 18.93 -12.59
N SER A 108 -3.18 19.18 -11.85
CA SER A 108 -2.07 20.04 -12.32
C SER A 108 -1.08 19.34 -13.25
N ARG A 109 -1.23 18.02 -13.48
CA ARG A 109 -0.29 17.22 -14.29
C ARG A 109 -0.07 17.79 -15.68
N ASP A 110 -1.16 18.07 -16.39
CA ASP A 110 -1.09 18.41 -17.80
C ASP A 110 -0.47 19.80 -18.00
N GLU A 111 -0.78 20.75 -17.11
CA GLU A 111 -0.18 22.09 -17.06
C GLU A 111 1.33 22.01 -16.76
N VAL A 112 1.72 21.31 -15.71
CA VAL A 112 3.14 21.14 -15.33
C VAL A 112 3.93 20.44 -16.43
N THR A 113 3.36 19.39 -17.04
CA THR A 113 4.02 18.67 -18.13
C THR A 113 4.21 19.56 -19.36
N ALA A 114 3.21 20.37 -19.69
CA ALA A 114 3.30 21.32 -20.79
C ALA A 114 4.36 22.39 -20.52
N ASP A 115 4.42 22.94 -19.32
CA ASP A 115 5.34 24.02 -18.97
C ASP A 115 6.78 23.54 -18.79
N LEU A 116 6.97 22.32 -18.28
CA LEU A 116 8.26 21.63 -18.30
C LEU A 116 8.74 21.37 -19.74
N SER A 117 7.85 20.96 -20.64
CA SER A 117 8.18 20.71 -22.05
C SER A 117 8.57 21.98 -22.80
N LYS A 118 7.97 23.12 -22.44
CA LYS A 118 8.33 24.45 -22.99
C LYS A 118 9.61 25.02 -22.36
N GLY A 119 10.07 24.46 -21.24
CA GLY A 119 11.19 25.01 -20.46
C GLY A 119 10.87 26.34 -19.80
N ASP A 120 9.61 26.57 -19.44
CA ASP A 120 9.17 27.83 -18.85
C ASP A 120 9.70 28.01 -17.42
N ALA A 121 10.34 29.13 -17.15
CA ALA A 121 10.82 29.47 -15.81
C ALA A 121 9.68 29.71 -14.81
N ALA A 122 8.45 30.00 -15.27
CA ALA A 122 7.27 30.11 -14.43
C ALA A 122 6.90 28.78 -13.75
N VAL A 123 7.35 27.64 -14.29
CA VAL A 123 7.08 26.31 -13.74
C VAL A 123 7.71 26.11 -12.34
N VAL A 124 8.69 26.94 -11.95
CA VAL A 124 9.26 26.96 -10.59
C VAL A 124 8.17 27.26 -9.54
N GLY A 125 7.30 28.24 -9.81
CA GLY A 125 6.24 28.62 -8.88
C GLY A 125 5.15 27.53 -8.76
N LEU A 126 4.79 26.92 -9.89
CA LEU A 126 3.85 25.80 -9.92
C LEU A 126 4.40 24.57 -9.18
N THR A 127 5.66 24.21 -9.43
CA THR A 127 6.32 23.07 -8.75
C THR A 127 6.52 23.32 -7.25
N GLN A 128 6.77 24.55 -6.83
CA GLN A 128 6.81 24.91 -5.41
C GLN A 128 5.44 24.73 -4.73
N SER A 129 4.36 25.17 -5.37
CA SER A 129 2.99 24.98 -4.85
C SER A 129 2.64 23.50 -4.76
N LEU A 130 3.02 22.71 -5.77
CA LEU A 130 2.88 21.26 -5.77
C LEU A 130 3.63 20.59 -4.62
N LEU A 131 4.87 20.98 -4.37
CA LEU A 131 5.66 20.46 -3.26
C LEU A 131 4.97 20.74 -1.92
N GLN A 132 4.41 21.94 -1.73
CA GLN A 132 3.66 22.27 -0.51
C GLN A 132 2.41 21.41 -0.36
N LYS A 133 1.65 21.18 -1.45
CA LYS A 133 0.47 20.30 -1.43
C LYS A 133 0.84 18.86 -1.09
N VAL A 134 1.92 18.33 -1.67
CA VAL A 134 2.42 16.97 -1.38
C VAL A 134 2.88 16.86 0.08
N GLN A 135 3.53 17.89 0.63
CA GLN A 135 3.90 17.94 2.05
C GLN A 135 2.69 18.05 2.99
N ALA A 136 1.60 18.65 2.54
CA ALA A 136 0.35 18.74 3.28
C ALA A 136 -0.41 17.41 3.35
N VAL A 137 -0.06 16.43 2.51
CA VAL A 137 -0.52 15.04 2.66
C VAL A 137 0.20 14.39 3.85
N ARG A 138 -0.20 14.79 5.06
CA ARG A 138 0.25 14.21 6.32
C ARG A 138 -0.85 13.29 6.85
N GLN A 139 -0.47 12.07 7.28
CA GLN A 139 -1.38 11.12 7.93
C GLN A 139 -1.99 11.69 9.21
#